data_AF-A0A2G6R1Z4-F1
#
_entry.id   AF-A0A2G6R1Z4-F1
#
_cell.length_a   1.000
_cell.length_b   1.000
_cell.length_c   1.000
_cell.angle_alpha   90.00
_cell.angle_beta   90.00
_cell.angle_gamma   90.00
#
_symmetry.space_group_name_H-M   'P 1'
#
loop_
_entity.id
_entity.type
_entity.pdbx_description
1 polymer ?
#
loop_
_entity_poly.entity_id
_entity_poly.type
_entity_poly.pdbx_seq_one_letter_code
_entity_poly.pdbx_strand_id
1 'polypeptide(L)'
;MSAVLFGIEAADLLLIAVLAVVMFGPEKIPEFSRKIARVVVGLRELANNAQTQLKEELGPEYADLELADLNPKSFVKKHLSNEIAMIEETKAELELAGKEIKEASSELKSATEDVKGLATQEIEDAKKSVKETKDDKPKFDIEAT
;
A
#
# COMPACT_ATOMS: atom_id res chain seq x y z
N MET A 1 1.74 -38.25 7.22
CA MET A 1 1.87 -36.80 6.97
C MET A 1 0.97 -36.48 5.79
N SER A 2 -0.28 -36.11 6.08
CA SER A 2 -1.35 -35.95 5.09
C SER A 2 -1.31 -34.50 4.60
N ALA A 3 -0.81 -34.26 3.39
CA ALA A 3 -0.88 -32.94 2.76
C ALA A 3 -2.30 -32.74 2.19
N VAL A 4 -3.22 -32.49 3.12
CA VAL A 4 -4.60 -32.08 2.94
C VAL A 4 -4.60 -30.55 3.06
N LEU A 5 -4.37 -29.82 1.98
CA LEU A 5 -4.61 -28.37 1.99
C LEU A 5 -6.07 -28.04 1.64
N PHE A 6 -6.82 -29.01 1.11
CA PHE A 6 -8.27 -29.02 1.04
C PHE A 6 -8.72 -30.40 1.50
N GLY A 7 -9.58 -30.50 2.51
CA GLY A 7 -10.17 -31.75 3.04
C GLY A 7 -11.07 -32.50 2.07
N ILE A 8 -10.73 -32.53 0.78
CA ILE A 8 -11.52 -33.11 -0.31
C ILE A 8 -11.05 -34.54 -0.48
N GLU A 9 -11.91 -35.49 -0.12
CA GLU A 9 -11.71 -36.90 -0.42
C GLU A 9 -12.01 -37.17 -1.91
N ALA A 10 -11.54 -38.30 -2.46
CA ALA A 10 -11.85 -38.69 -3.83
C ALA A 10 -13.37 -38.71 -4.11
N ALA A 11 -14.17 -39.04 -3.09
CA ALA A 11 -15.63 -38.99 -3.15
C ALA A 11 -16.17 -37.55 -3.32
N ASP A 12 -15.62 -36.59 -2.59
CA ASP A 12 -16.02 -35.17 -2.69
C ASP A 12 -15.68 -34.60 -4.07
N LEU A 13 -14.52 -34.99 -4.63
CA LEU A 13 -14.12 -34.58 -5.97
C LEU A 13 -15.09 -35.13 -7.03
N LEU A 14 -15.56 -36.36 -6.85
CA LEU A 14 -16.58 -36.97 -7.72
C LEU A 14 -17.93 -36.24 -7.59
N LEU A 15 -18.35 -35.89 -6.37
CA LEU A 15 -19.55 -35.10 -6.12
C LEU A 15 -19.49 -33.73 -6.82
N ILE A 16 -18.37 -33.01 -6.70
CA ILE A 16 -18.15 -31.72 -7.37
C ILE A 16 -18.17 -31.89 -8.89
N ALA A 17 -17.56 -32.96 -9.42
CA ALA A 17 -17.58 -33.23 -10.86
C ALA A 17 -19.01 -33.47 -11.37
N VAL A 18 -19.82 -34.25 -10.65
CA VAL A 18 -21.22 -34.48 -10.99
C VAL A 18 -22.01 -33.16 -10.93
N LEU A 19 -21.81 -32.36 -9.88
CA LEU A 19 -22.47 -31.05 -9.75
C LEU A 19 -22.11 -30.13 -10.91
N ALA A 20 -20.84 -30.06 -11.29
CA ALA A 20 -20.37 -29.27 -12.42
C ALA A 20 -21.00 -29.76 -13.75
N VAL A 21 -21.10 -31.07 -13.95
CA VAL A 21 -21.75 -31.65 -15.13
C VAL A 21 -23.24 -31.32 -15.17
N VAL A 22 -23.95 -31.34 -14.03
CA VAL A 22 -25.37 -30.98 -13.97
C VAL A 22 -25.57 -29.48 -14.23
N MET A 23 -24.71 -28.63 -13.67
CA MET A 23 -24.85 -27.17 -13.74
C MET A 23 -24.47 -26.61 -15.12
N PHE A 24 -23.43 -27.17 -15.75
CA PHE A 24 -22.92 -26.69 -17.04
C PHE A 24 -23.25 -27.61 -18.22
N GLY A 25 -23.54 -28.88 -17.97
CA GLY A 25 -23.73 -29.92 -18.99
C GLY A 25 -22.44 -30.72 -19.27
N PRO A 26 -22.54 -32.03 -19.56
CA PRO A 26 -21.37 -32.90 -19.82
C PRO A 26 -20.58 -32.50 -21.06
N GLU A 27 -21.21 -31.79 -22.00
CA GLU A 27 -20.57 -31.34 -23.24
C GLU A 27 -19.72 -30.07 -23.04
N LYS A 28 -20.09 -29.20 -22.08
CA LYS A 28 -19.44 -27.88 -21.91
C LYS A 28 -18.09 -27.96 -21.22
N ILE A 29 -17.92 -28.84 -20.24
CA ILE A 29 -16.64 -29.03 -19.54
C ILE A 29 -15.51 -29.40 -20.50
N PRO A 30 -15.61 -30.46 -21.34
CA PRO A 30 -14.53 -30.83 -22.25
C PRO A 30 -14.29 -29.76 -23.34
N GLU A 31 -15.33 -29.08 -23.81
CA GLU A 31 -15.18 -27.95 -24.74
C GLU A 31 -14.39 -26.80 -24.11
N PHE A 32 -14.70 -26.42 -22.86
CA PHE A 32 -14.05 -25.31 -22.16
C PHE A 32 -12.60 -25.64 -21.82
N SER A 33 -12.33 -26.85 -21.31
CA SER A 33 -10.98 -27.33 -21.04
C SER A 33 -10.10 -27.31 -22.28
N ARG A 34 -10.63 -27.71 -23.46
CA ARG A 34 -9.88 -27.65 -24.73
C ARG A 34 -9.54 -26.23 -25.17
N LYS A 35 -10.37 -25.23 -24.83
CA LYS A 35 -10.09 -23.82 -25.12
C LYS A 35 -8.95 -23.31 -24.24
N ILE A 36 -9.02 -23.58 -22.93
CA ILE A 36 -7.95 -23.22 -21.99
C ILE A 36 -6.64 -23.91 -22.37
N ALA A 37 -6.68 -25.21 -22.68
CA ALA A 37 -5.48 -25.95 -23.09
C ALA A 37 -4.78 -25.31 -24.29
N ARG A 38 -5.54 -24.86 -25.30
CA ARG A 38 -4.97 -24.16 -26.46
C ARG A 38 -4.31 -22.84 -26.08
N VAL A 39 -4.92 -22.07 -25.18
CA VAL A 39 -4.33 -20.81 -24.68
C VAL A 39 -3.04 -21.10 -23.90
N VAL A 40 -3.04 -22.10 -23.02
CA VAL A 40 -1.86 -22.47 -22.23
C VAL A 40 -0.72 -22.94 -23.12
N VAL A 41 -1.02 -23.79 -24.12
CA VAL A 41 -0.03 -24.25 -25.10
C VAL A 41 0.52 -23.07 -25.92
N GLY A 42 -0.36 -22.21 -26.42
CA GLY A 42 0.05 -21.02 -27.17
C GLY A 42 0.91 -20.07 -26.33
N LEU A 43 0.56 -19.84 -25.06
CA LEU A 43 1.35 -19.00 -24.17
C LEU A 43 2.73 -19.61 -23.88
N ARG A 44 2.81 -20.94 -23.69
CA ARG A 44 4.08 -21.66 -23.53
C ARG A 44 4.95 -21.51 -24.78
N GLU A 45 4.37 -21.62 -25.96
CA GLU A 45 5.08 -21.48 -27.23
C GLU A 45 5.58 -20.05 -27.44
N LEU A 46 4.74 -19.04 -27.17
CA LEU A 46 5.12 -17.64 -27.20
C LEU A 46 6.25 -17.31 -26.23
N ALA A 47 6.19 -17.83 -24.99
CA ALA A 47 7.25 -17.65 -24.00
C ALA A 47 8.58 -18.26 -24.45
N ASN A 48 8.56 -19.49 -25.00
CA ASN A 48 9.77 -20.14 -25.53
C ASN A 48 10.35 -19.38 -26.73
N ASN A 49 9.50 -18.90 -27.64
CA ASN A 49 9.92 -18.15 -28.83
C ASN A 49 10.53 -16.79 -28.45
N ALA A 50 9.90 -16.08 -27.51
CA ALA A 50 10.44 -14.84 -26.98
C ALA A 50 11.80 -15.08 -26.30
N GLN A 51 11.90 -16.10 -25.45
CA GLN A 51 13.18 -16.46 -24.81
C GLN A 51 14.27 -16.79 -25.84
N THR A 52 13.91 -17.45 -26.94
CA THR A 52 14.85 -17.80 -28.03
C THR A 52 15.33 -16.54 -28.74
N GLN A 53 14.42 -15.62 -29.10
CA GLN A 53 14.75 -14.34 -29.75
C GLN A 53 15.60 -13.44 -28.85
N LEU A 54 15.27 -13.36 -27.55
CA LEU A 54 16.05 -12.58 -26.58
C LEU A 54 17.46 -13.16 -26.43
N LYS A 55 17.61 -14.50 -26.43
CA LYS A 55 18.91 -15.17 -26.36
C LYS A 55 19.75 -14.96 -27.62
N GLU A 56 19.11 -14.92 -28.79
CA GLU A 56 19.79 -14.73 -30.08
C GLU A 56 20.26 -13.28 -30.29
N GLU A 57 19.45 -12.30 -29.90
CA GLU A 57 19.74 -10.87 -30.13
C GLU A 57 20.55 -10.22 -29.01
N LEU A 58 20.41 -10.68 -27.77
CA LEU A 58 21.03 -10.05 -26.59
C LEU A 58 22.19 -10.86 -25.98
N GLY A 59 22.49 -12.03 -26.54
CA GLY A 59 23.57 -12.91 -26.09
C GLY A 59 23.23 -13.73 -24.83
N PRO A 60 24.10 -14.69 -24.47
CA PRO A 60 23.84 -15.66 -23.41
C PRO A 60 23.68 -15.05 -22.01
N GLU A 61 24.00 -13.77 -21.80
CA GLU A 61 23.93 -13.12 -20.49
C GLU A 61 22.49 -12.87 -19.97
N TYR A 62 21.46 -12.92 -20.84
CA TYR A 62 20.06 -12.74 -20.45
C TYR A 62 19.26 -14.06 -20.38
N ALA A 63 19.88 -15.18 -20.75
CA ALA A 63 19.26 -16.51 -20.70
C ALA A 63 19.13 -17.06 -19.27
N ASP A 64 19.90 -16.50 -18.32
CA ASP A 64 19.95 -16.94 -16.93
C ASP A 64 18.96 -16.20 -16.01
N LEU A 65 18.26 -15.16 -16.51
CA LEU A 65 17.39 -14.33 -15.67
C LEU A 65 15.94 -14.79 -15.56
N GLU A 66 15.41 -15.64 -16.44
CA GLU A 66 13.98 -15.91 -16.42
C GLU A 66 13.62 -17.37 -16.79
N LEU A 67 12.55 -17.87 -16.16
CA LEU A 67 11.69 -18.97 -16.60
C LEU A 67 11.85 -20.39 -16.03
N ALA A 68 12.99 -20.82 -15.45
CA ALA A 68 13.08 -22.17 -14.85
C ALA A 68 12.67 -22.25 -13.36
N ASP A 69 12.69 -21.13 -12.63
CA ASP A 69 12.45 -21.08 -11.17
C ASP A 69 11.34 -20.08 -10.78
N LEU A 70 10.30 -19.99 -11.63
CA LEU A 70 9.07 -19.24 -11.36
C LEU A 70 8.12 -20.04 -10.46
N ASN A 71 8.51 -20.25 -9.19
CA ASN A 71 7.52 -20.07 -8.16
C ASN A 71 7.25 -18.56 -8.12
N PRO A 72 6.01 -18.06 -8.34
CA PRO A 72 5.75 -16.63 -8.38
C PRO A 72 6.24 -15.93 -7.10
N LYS A 73 6.22 -16.64 -5.96
CA LYS A 73 6.82 -16.19 -4.70
C LYS A 73 8.34 -16.03 -4.71
N SER A 74 9.10 -16.92 -5.36
CA SER A 74 10.56 -16.83 -5.39
C SER A 74 11.05 -15.77 -6.38
N PHE A 75 10.38 -15.61 -7.52
CA PHE A 75 10.68 -14.58 -8.52
C PHE A 75 10.38 -13.17 -8.00
N VAL A 76 9.19 -12.97 -7.42
CA VAL A 76 8.85 -11.73 -6.69
C VAL A 76 9.84 -11.50 -5.56
N LYS A 77 10.19 -12.51 -4.75
CA LYS A 77 11.18 -12.33 -3.68
C LYS A 77 12.56 -11.94 -4.19
N LYS A 78 13.06 -12.48 -5.30
CA LYS A 78 14.37 -12.16 -5.87
C LYS A 78 14.40 -10.78 -6.53
N HIS A 79 13.36 -10.42 -7.28
CA HIS A 79 13.26 -9.10 -7.90
C HIS A 79 12.97 -8.02 -6.87
N LEU A 80 12.04 -8.27 -5.93
CA LEU A 80 11.82 -7.39 -4.80
C LEU A 80 13.01 -7.39 -3.85
N SER A 81 13.85 -8.42 -3.68
CA SER A 81 15.04 -8.29 -2.82
C SER A 81 16.08 -7.33 -3.40
N ASN A 82 16.19 -7.26 -4.72
CA ASN A 82 17.06 -6.29 -5.39
C ASN A 82 16.46 -4.89 -5.32
N GLU A 83 15.15 -4.75 -5.55
CA GLU A 83 14.44 -3.47 -5.36
C GLU A 83 14.39 -3.06 -3.89
N ILE A 84 14.22 -3.99 -2.95
CA ILE A 84 14.22 -3.73 -1.50
C ILE A 84 15.61 -3.32 -1.06
N ALA A 85 16.70 -3.87 -1.61
CA ALA A 85 18.05 -3.38 -1.33
C ALA A 85 18.23 -1.91 -1.78
N MET A 86 17.71 -1.55 -2.96
CA MET A 86 17.69 -0.16 -3.42
C MET A 86 16.74 0.74 -2.60
N ILE A 87 15.60 0.18 -2.15
CA ILE A 87 14.62 0.85 -1.29
C ILE A 87 15.15 0.98 0.14
N GLU A 88 16.01 0.08 0.62
CA GLU A 88 16.59 0.11 1.97
C GLU A 88 17.68 1.18 2.08
N GLU A 89 18.45 1.38 1.02
CA GLU A 89 19.37 2.52 0.87
C GLU A 89 18.60 3.85 0.85
N THR A 90 17.54 3.96 0.03
CA THR A 90 16.68 5.16 0.03
C THR A 90 15.87 5.32 1.32
N LYS A 91 15.47 4.24 2.00
CA LYS A 91 14.76 4.29 3.29
C LYS A 91 15.67 4.77 4.41
N ALA A 92 16.96 4.40 4.40
CA ALA A 92 17.93 4.96 5.34
C ALA A 92 18.10 6.47 5.14
N GLU A 93 18.14 6.92 3.89
CA GLU A 93 18.23 8.34 3.53
C GLU A 93 16.94 9.13 3.88
N LEU A 94 15.77 8.55 3.62
CA LEU A 94 14.47 9.10 4.03
C LEU A 94 14.26 9.10 5.55
N GLU A 95 14.82 8.14 6.28
CA GLU A 95 14.75 8.11 7.75
C GLU A 95 15.64 9.18 8.37
N LEU A 96 16.83 9.42 7.80
CA LEU A 96 17.71 10.52 8.18
C LEU A 96 17.05 11.88 7.88
N ALA A 97 16.55 12.07 6.65
CA ALA A 97 15.80 13.28 6.28
C ALA A 97 14.52 13.45 7.13
N GLY A 98 13.83 12.36 7.44
CA GLY A 98 12.65 12.35 8.31
C GLY A 98 12.96 12.71 9.76
N LYS A 99 14.14 12.29 10.27
CA LYS A 99 14.63 12.70 11.60
C LYS A 99 14.99 14.19 11.61
N GLU A 100 15.70 14.69 10.60
CA GLU A 100 16.03 16.12 10.47
C GLU A 100 14.78 16.99 10.36
N ILE A 101 13.79 16.59 9.53
CA ILE A 101 12.51 17.30 9.41
C ILE A 101 11.74 17.26 10.73
N LYS A 102 11.77 16.15 11.46
CA LYS A 102 11.07 16.00 12.75
C LYS A 102 11.74 16.82 13.85
N GLU A 103 13.07 16.89 13.84
CA GLU A 103 13.89 17.71 14.74
C GLU A 103 13.66 19.19 14.45
N ALA A 104 13.77 19.62 13.19
CA ALA A 104 13.43 20.97 12.74
C ALA A 104 11.97 21.32 13.03
N SER A 105 11.04 20.37 12.91
CA SER A 105 9.63 20.57 13.30
C SER A 105 9.44 20.67 14.81
N SER A 106 10.27 19.99 15.61
CA SER A 106 10.25 20.08 17.07
C SER A 106 10.84 21.40 17.55
N GLU A 107 11.91 21.88 16.90
CA GLU A 107 12.53 23.18 17.13
C GLU A 107 11.63 24.33 16.66
N LEU A 108 10.93 24.16 15.54
CA LEU A 108 9.88 25.10 15.13
C LEU A 108 8.72 25.10 16.12
N LYS A 109 8.33 23.94 16.66
CA LYS A 109 7.26 23.87 17.66
C LYS A 109 7.69 24.51 18.98
N SER A 110 8.92 24.31 19.44
CA SER A 110 9.43 24.99 20.63
C SER A 110 9.57 26.49 20.38
N ALA A 111 10.12 26.92 19.25
CA ALA A 111 10.18 28.33 18.88
C ALA A 111 8.77 28.96 18.72
N THR A 112 7.78 28.20 18.26
CA THR A 112 6.38 28.65 18.17
C THR A 112 5.70 28.66 19.54
N GLU A 113 6.04 27.74 20.45
CA GLU A 113 5.60 27.75 21.86
C GLU A 113 6.24 28.89 22.65
N ASP A 114 7.51 29.23 22.38
CA ASP A 114 8.23 30.35 22.97
C ASP A 114 7.66 31.70 22.46
N VAL A 115 7.35 31.81 21.16
CA VAL A 115 6.66 32.97 20.57
C VAL A 115 5.21 33.09 21.08
N LYS A 116 4.53 31.95 21.29
CA LYS A 116 3.19 31.91 21.90
C LYS A 116 3.25 32.30 23.39
N GLY A 117 4.33 31.96 24.09
CA GLY A 117 4.61 32.40 25.45
C GLY A 117 4.75 33.92 25.56
N LEU A 118 5.45 34.56 24.62
CA LEU A 118 5.52 36.02 24.51
C LEU A 118 4.16 36.66 24.20
N ALA A 119 3.38 36.07 23.28
CA ALA A 119 2.04 36.57 22.95
C ALA A 119 1.03 36.42 24.11
N THR A 120 1.25 35.47 25.02
CA THR A 120 0.35 35.27 26.18
C THR A 120 0.60 36.30 27.28
N GLN A 121 1.83 36.82 27.40
CA GLN A 121 2.15 37.89 28.37
C GLN A 121 1.63 39.26 27.95
N GLU A 122 1.67 39.63 26.65
CA GLU A 122 1.13 40.94 26.22
C GLU A 122 -0.41 41.03 26.30
N ILE A 123 -1.12 39.90 26.17
CA ILE A 123 -2.58 39.88 26.22
C ILE A 123 -3.10 39.97 27.67
N GLU A 124 -2.31 39.58 28.67
CA GLU A 124 -2.72 39.64 30.08
C GLU A 124 -2.60 41.07 30.66
N ASP A 125 -1.59 41.85 30.25
CA ASP A 125 -1.44 43.26 30.63
C ASP A 125 -2.47 44.18 29.94
N ALA A 126 -2.88 43.86 28.70
CA ALA A 126 -3.95 44.59 28.00
C ALA A 126 -5.35 44.34 28.60
N LYS A 127 -5.56 43.24 29.33
CA LYS A 127 -6.85 42.93 29.97
C LYS A 127 -7.06 43.62 31.32
N LYS A 128 -5.99 44.09 31.97
CA LYS A 128 -6.05 44.76 33.27
C LYS A 128 -6.42 46.24 33.17
N SER A 129 -6.16 46.89 32.03
CA SER A 129 -6.52 48.29 31.76
C SER A 129 -7.95 48.52 31.24
N VAL A 130 -8.69 47.46 30.88
CA VAL A 130 -10.09 47.56 30.40
C VAL A 130 -11.12 47.42 31.54
N LYS A 131 -10.70 47.02 32.75
CA LYS A 131 -11.64 46.68 33.84
C LYS A 131 -12.02 47.84 34.78
N GLU A 132 -11.57 49.08 34.51
CA GLU A 132 -11.77 50.22 35.43
C GLU A 132 -12.59 51.39 34.84
N THR A 133 -13.43 51.17 33.82
CA THR A 133 -14.32 52.22 33.28
C THR A 133 -15.75 51.78 32.96
N LYS A 134 -16.28 50.73 33.61
CA LYS A 134 -17.69 50.33 33.38
C LYS A 134 -18.59 50.13 34.60
N ASP A 135 -18.11 50.45 35.79
CA ASP A 135 -18.97 50.55 36.97
C ASP A 135 -19.02 52.01 37.46
N ASP A 136 -20.25 52.54 37.59
CA ASP A 136 -20.65 53.92 37.97
C ASP A 136 -20.59 54.94 36.81
N LYS A 137 -21.68 55.48 36.21
CA LYS A 137 -23.10 55.74 36.55
C LYS A 137 -23.79 56.32 35.28
N PRO A 138 -25.08 56.71 35.23
CA PRO A 138 -26.21 56.52 36.14
C PRO A 138 -27.48 55.93 35.49
N LYS A 139 -28.46 55.58 36.34
CA LYS A 139 -29.83 55.22 35.98
C LYS A 139 -30.54 56.40 35.33
N PHE A 140 -31.09 56.20 34.14
CA PHE A 140 -32.11 57.09 33.57
C PHE A 140 -33.45 56.41 33.67
N ASP A 141 -34.24 56.84 34.64
CA ASP A 141 -35.67 56.57 34.73
C ASP A 141 -36.37 57.34 33.60
N ILE A 142 -37.05 56.62 32.71
CA ILE A 142 -37.75 57.20 31.54
C ILE A 142 -39.27 57.28 31.79
N GLU A 143 -39.71 57.33 33.05
CA GLU A 143 -41.11 57.57 33.40
C GLU A 143 -41.24 58.62 34.51
N ALA A 144 -41.13 59.90 34.13
CA ALA A 144 -41.80 61.03 34.77
C ALA A 144 -41.83 62.22 33.80
N THR A 145 -43.04 62.67 33.48
CA THR A 145 -43.51 63.95 32.88
C THR A 145 -42.47 64.98 32.44
#